data_AF-A0A109UX50-F1
#
_entry.id   AF-A0A109UX50-F1
#
_cell.length_a   1.000
_cell.length_b   1.000
_cell.length_c   1.000
_cell.angle_alpha   90.00
_cell.angle_beta   90.00
_cell.angle_gamma   90.00
#
_symmetry.space_group_name_H-M   'P 1'
#
loop_
_entity.id
_entity.type
_entity.pdbx_description
1 polymer ?
#
loop_
_entity_poly.entity_id
_entity_poly.type
_entity_poly.pdbx_seq_one_letter_code
_entity_poly.pdbx_strand_id
1 'polypeptide(L)'
;MQLTEYTNKLLNDPENFTPDDLKEAITILVDQMRTIGLTTVENSIHVSCFLAVLQARNKVYKAEYLVATIEAMRKTANSVKAEDLIIEEGVIYGDIVGTGGDGHNTFNVSTSSCIVAGGIPGLKICKHGSKANTSSSGSGDILTELGYDGSKVVPETVPGLLAKNTFMYILGPSFHPGMACLPELKKIMKIRTIFNIVGPLFHNLEIPMCKVLGVYSKHVAGEYARAASILCSNCRLFIVSADIGIDEVSTEGKTNVWHYHPDRKTIETFVIEPADFGLQEHDINEVVSNSSKKNAETLLRILSGEVEKGDAVYDFILMNTAMIYCLSRDHRNWKEGVEAAETSIKSGAALKALNNAISSLDEIKTP
;
A
#
# COMPACT_ATOMS: atom_id res chain seq x y z
N MET A 1 10.31 20.57 -23.35
CA MET A 1 11.10 19.36 -23.64
C MET A 1 10.14 18.21 -23.87
N GLN A 2 10.35 17.38 -24.89
CA GLN A 2 9.46 16.25 -25.18
C GLN A 2 9.96 14.98 -24.48
N LEU A 3 9.04 14.10 -24.06
CA LEU A 3 9.36 12.80 -23.43
C LEU A 3 10.31 11.93 -24.30
N THR A 4 10.28 12.12 -25.61
CA THR A 4 11.16 11.46 -26.59
C THR A 4 12.64 11.77 -26.37
N GLU A 5 12.98 12.97 -25.90
CA GLU A 5 14.38 13.34 -25.60
C GLU A 5 14.95 12.47 -24.47
N TYR A 6 14.15 12.25 -23.43
CA TYR A 6 14.49 11.37 -22.32
C TYR A 6 14.53 9.89 -22.71
N THR A 7 13.62 9.48 -23.61
CA THR A 7 13.64 8.13 -24.18
C THR A 7 14.92 7.89 -24.97
N ASN A 8 15.33 8.85 -25.80
CA ASN A 8 16.58 8.78 -26.55
C ASN A 8 17.81 8.77 -25.64
N LYS A 9 17.80 9.54 -24.54
CA LYS A 9 18.88 9.51 -23.53
C LYS A 9 18.98 8.12 -22.89
N LEU A 10 17.88 7.50 -22.47
CA LEU A 10 17.87 6.14 -21.93
C LEU A 10 18.34 5.07 -22.94
N LEU A 11 18.12 5.29 -24.24
CA LEU A 11 18.56 4.37 -25.29
C LEU A 11 20.06 4.50 -25.56
N ASN A 12 20.54 5.74 -25.74
CA ASN A 12 21.89 6.03 -26.25
C ASN A 12 22.93 6.24 -25.14
N ASP A 13 22.51 6.72 -23.97
CA ASP A 13 23.39 7.04 -22.85
C ASP A 13 22.74 6.72 -21.48
N PRO A 14 22.42 5.43 -21.22
CA PRO A 14 21.72 5.01 -20.01
C PRO A 14 22.51 5.22 -18.71
N GLU A 15 23.85 5.29 -18.78
CA GLU A 15 24.69 5.48 -17.60
C GLU A 15 24.57 6.91 -17.05
N ASN A 16 24.44 7.91 -17.92
CA ASN A 16 24.27 9.32 -17.53
C ASN A 16 22.81 9.78 -17.41
N PHE A 17 21.84 8.86 -17.49
CA PHE A 17 20.45 9.17 -17.19
C PHE A 17 20.26 9.23 -15.67
N THR A 18 20.11 10.42 -15.12
CA THR A 18 20.11 10.71 -13.67
C THR A 18 18.71 10.67 -13.04
N PRO A 19 18.59 10.71 -11.70
CA PRO A 19 17.31 10.90 -11.04
C PRO A 19 16.60 12.20 -11.42
N ASP A 20 17.33 13.29 -11.67
CA ASP A 20 16.75 14.57 -12.09
C ASP A 20 16.14 14.46 -13.51
N ASP A 21 16.83 13.77 -14.43
CA ASP A 21 16.28 13.45 -15.75
C ASP A 21 14.96 12.66 -15.61
N LEU A 22 14.92 11.66 -14.72
CA LEU A 22 13.70 10.90 -14.47
C LEU A 22 12.59 11.78 -13.90
N LYS A 23 12.90 12.65 -12.93
CA LYS A 23 11.93 13.54 -12.28
C LYS A 23 11.27 14.46 -13.29
N GLU A 24 12.06 15.05 -14.20
CA GLU A 24 11.54 15.86 -15.28
C GLU A 24 10.71 15.05 -16.28
N ALA A 25 11.22 13.88 -16.71
CA ALA A 25 10.50 13.00 -17.62
C ALA A 25 9.14 12.55 -17.06
N ILE A 26 9.08 12.17 -15.79
CA ILE A 26 7.83 11.81 -15.10
C ILE A 26 6.92 13.03 -14.97
N THR A 27 7.45 14.22 -14.66
CA THR A 27 6.63 15.44 -14.62
C THR A 27 5.95 15.70 -15.97
N ILE A 28 6.68 15.57 -17.08
CA ILE A 28 6.13 15.69 -18.45
C ILE A 28 5.09 14.60 -18.71
N LEU A 29 5.42 13.34 -18.40
CA LEU A 29 4.55 12.19 -18.60
C LEU A 29 3.21 12.37 -17.87
N VAL A 30 3.25 12.80 -16.60
CA VAL A 30 2.05 13.04 -15.78
C VAL A 30 1.22 14.21 -16.34
N ASP A 31 1.86 15.29 -16.77
CA ASP A 31 1.15 16.40 -17.39
C ASP A 31 0.50 16.02 -18.73
N GLN A 32 1.18 15.23 -19.55
CA GLN A 32 0.64 14.68 -20.80
C GLN A 32 -0.54 13.75 -20.56
N MET A 33 -0.46 12.82 -19.59
CA MET A 33 -1.58 11.95 -19.23
C MET A 33 -2.77 12.75 -18.69
N ARG A 34 -2.53 13.85 -17.97
CA ARG A 34 -3.58 14.72 -17.45
C ARG A 34 -4.30 15.53 -18.54
N THR A 35 -3.53 16.10 -19.47
CA THR A 35 -4.03 17.10 -20.43
C THR A 35 -4.52 16.49 -21.75
N ILE A 36 -3.80 15.49 -22.25
CA ILE A 36 -4.06 14.84 -23.54
C ILE A 36 -4.65 13.43 -23.33
N GLY A 37 -4.34 12.79 -22.18
CA GLY A 37 -4.68 11.40 -21.94
C GLY A 37 -3.95 10.45 -22.90
N LEU A 38 -4.50 9.25 -23.11
CA LEU A 38 -4.01 8.28 -24.11
C LEU A 38 -4.76 8.40 -25.45
N THR A 39 -5.44 9.52 -25.67
CA THR A 39 -6.39 9.70 -26.78
C THR A 39 -5.72 9.78 -28.15
N THR A 40 -4.45 10.15 -28.20
CA THR A 40 -3.65 10.12 -29.43
C THR A 40 -2.71 8.93 -29.45
N VAL A 41 -2.57 8.31 -30.63
CA VAL A 41 -1.63 7.22 -30.86
C VAL A 41 -0.20 7.67 -30.54
N GLU A 42 0.14 8.90 -30.92
CA GLU A 42 1.45 9.50 -30.68
C GLU A 42 1.80 9.57 -29.19
N ASN A 43 0.92 10.13 -28.35
CA ASN A 43 1.20 10.25 -26.92
C ASN A 43 1.30 8.88 -26.24
N SER A 44 0.41 7.96 -26.61
CA SER A 44 0.44 6.58 -26.10
C SER A 44 1.75 5.86 -26.46
N ILE A 45 2.28 6.07 -27.67
CA ILE A 45 3.58 5.52 -28.09
C ILE A 45 4.70 6.11 -27.25
N HIS A 46 4.78 7.44 -27.11
CA HIS A 46 5.85 8.08 -26.35
C HIS A 46 5.88 7.64 -24.89
N VAL A 47 4.72 7.62 -24.23
CA VAL A 47 4.60 7.18 -22.83
C VAL A 47 4.97 5.71 -22.68
N SER A 48 4.44 4.84 -23.54
CA SER A 48 4.70 3.39 -23.47
C SER A 48 6.18 3.07 -23.75
N CYS A 49 6.79 3.72 -24.75
CA CYS A 49 8.19 3.51 -25.09
C CYS A 49 9.10 3.96 -23.94
N PHE A 50 8.85 5.14 -23.37
CA PHE A 50 9.64 5.64 -22.24
C PHE A 50 9.63 4.65 -21.07
N LEU A 51 8.45 4.19 -20.67
CA LEU A 51 8.31 3.26 -19.54
C LEU A 51 8.93 1.89 -19.83
N ALA A 52 8.79 1.38 -21.05
CA ALA A 52 9.40 0.11 -21.47
C ALA A 52 10.93 0.19 -21.46
N VAL A 53 11.51 1.28 -21.98
CA VAL A 53 12.97 1.47 -21.98
C VAL A 53 13.48 1.67 -20.55
N LEU A 54 12.80 2.47 -19.73
CA LEU A 54 13.18 2.67 -18.32
C LEU A 54 13.22 1.34 -17.56
N GLN A 55 12.21 0.48 -17.77
CA GLN A 55 12.16 -0.87 -17.22
C GLN A 55 13.32 -1.73 -17.73
N ALA A 56 13.57 -1.75 -19.05
CA ALA A 56 14.64 -2.55 -19.66
C ALA A 56 16.05 -2.13 -19.20
N ARG A 57 16.24 -0.86 -18.82
CA ARG A 57 17.49 -0.35 -18.26
C ARG A 57 17.64 -0.60 -16.75
N ASN A 58 16.67 -1.26 -16.11
CA ASN A 58 16.69 -1.66 -14.70
C ASN A 58 16.92 -0.52 -13.70
N LYS A 59 16.65 0.73 -14.08
CA LYS A 59 16.74 1.91 -13.19
C LYS A 59 15.55 1.99 -12.23
N VAL A 60 14.45 1.32 -12.56
CA VAL A 60 13.16 1.36 -11.83
C VAL A 60 13.21 0.82 -10.39
N TYR A 61 14.28 0.12 -10.00
CA TYR A 61 14.41 -0.48 -8.68
C TYR A 61 15.41 0.25 -7.79
N LYS A 62 16.10 1.28 -8.29
CA LYS A 62 17.08 2.05 -7.54
C LYS A 62 16.40 3.12 -6.69
N ALA A 63 16.85 3.29 -5.45
CA ALA A 63 16.21 4.15 -4.47
C ALA A 63 16.05 5.59 -4.97
N GLU A 64 17.10 6.17 -5.53
CA GLU A 64 17.12 7.55 -6.01
C GLU A 64 16.11 7.79 -7.17
N TYR A 65 15.85 6.79 -8.00
CA TYR A 65 14.87 6.88 -9.09
C TYR A 65 13.43 6.69 -8.58
N LEU A 66 13.22 5.85 -7.56
CA LEU A 66 11.94 5.75 -6.87
C LEU A 66 11.57 7.08 -6.20
N VAL A 67 12.54 7.70 -5.50
CA VAL A 67 12.40 9.01 -4.87
C VAL A 67 12.04 10.07 -5.91
N ALA A 68 12.83 10.18 -6.98
CA ALA A 68 12.58 11.13 -8.07
C ALA A 68 11.18 10.98 -8.71
N THR A 69 10.72 9.74 -8.88
CA THR A 69 9.37 9.45 -9.40
C THR A 69 8.29 9.97 -8.48
N ILE A 70 8.37 9.68 -7.18
CA ILE A 70 7.39 10.15 -6.20
C ILE A 70 7.40 11.68 -6.08
N GLU A 71 8.58 12.31 -6.07
CA GLU A 71 8.68 13.77 -6.05
C GLU A 71 8.05 14.43 -7.27
N ALA A 72 8.15 13.82 -8.45
CA ALA A 72 7.48 14.29 -9.66
C ALA A 72 5.95 14.14 -9.54
N MET A 73 5.48 12.97 -9.08
CA MET A 73 4.04 12.70 -8.91
C MET A 73 3.37 13.59 -7.85
N ARG A 74 4.09 13.95 -6.78
CA ARG A 74 3.62 14.87 -5.72
C ARG A 74 3.17 16.23 -6.24
N LYS A 75 3.77 16.73 -7.32
CA LYS A 75 3.42 18.06 -7.88
C LYS A 75 1.98 18.16 -8.41
N THR A 76 1.35 17.02 -8.71
CA THR A 76 0.02 16.97 -9.31
C THR A 76 -0.98 16.16 -8.48
N ALA A 77 -0.57 15.72 -7.29
CA ALA A 77 -1.45 14.99 -6.39
C ALA A 77 -2.23 15.95 -5.51
N ASN A 78 -3.46 15.55 -5.18
CA ASN A 78 -4.31 16.28 -4.26
C ASN A 78 -4.07 15.78 -2.82
N SER A 79 -2.85 15.90 -2.32
CA SER A 79 -2.51 15.48 -0.95
C SER A 79 -3.26 16.30 0.09
N VAL A 80 -3.58 15.68 1.23
CA VAL A 80 -4.10 16.37 2.41
C VAL A 80 -2.95 16.64 3.36
N LYS A 81 -2.72 17.91 3.65
CA LYS A 81 -1.59 18.33 4.48
C LYS A 81 -1.89 18.10 5.96
N ALA A 82 -0.84 17.95 6.76
CA ALA A 82 -0.97 17.83 8.21
C ALA A 82 -1.72 19.01 8.84
N GLU A 83 -1.56 20.23 8.31
CA GLU A 83 -2.22 21.45 8.81
C GLU A 83 -3.74 21.44 8.67
N ASP A 84 -4.27 20.63 7.75
CA ASP A 84 -5.71 20.45 7.51
C ASP A 84 -6.32 19.32 8.38
N LEU A 85 -5.49 18.63 9.16
CA LEU A 85 -5.88 17.45 9.94
C LEU A 85 -5.76 17.71 11.44
N ILE A 86 -6.74 17.20 12.20
CA ILE A 86 -6.65 17.13 13.66
C ILE A 86 -5.89 15.86 14.01
N ILE A 87 -4.63 16.02 14.42
CA ILE A 87 -3.77 14.93 14.87
C ILE A 87 -3.94 14.76 16.38
N GLU A 88 -4.48 13.63 16.78
CA GLU A 88 -4.77 13.33 18.18
C GLU A 88 -3.48 12.95 18.92
N GLU A 89 -3.23 13.63 20.05
CA GLU A 89 -2.10 13.31 20.92
C GLU A 89 -2.24 11.89 21.48
N GLY A 90 -1.14 11.12 21.43
CA GLY A 90 -1.11 9.73 21.89
C GLY A 90 -1.74 8.71 20.93
N VAL A 91 -2.28 9.14 19.78
CA VAL A 91 -2.77 8.26 18.72
C VAL A 91 -1.69 8.01 17.68
N ILE A 92 -1.52 6.75 17.29
CA ILE A 92 -0.61 6.35 16.22
C ILE A 92 -1.40 6.09 14.94
N TYR A 93 -0.97 6.74 13.85
CA TYR A 93 -1.52 6.53 12.52
C TYR A 93 -0.75 5.43 11.81
N GLY A 94 -1.43 4.59 11.02
CA GLY A 94 -0.75 3.53 10.30
C GLY A 94 -1.38 3.09 8.99
N ASP A 95 -0.58 2.36 8.20
CA ASP A 95 -0.98 1.74 6.94
C ASP A 95 -0.25 0.40 6.75
N ILE A 96 -0.92 -0.56 6.14
CA ILE A 96 -0.37 -1.84 5.69
C ILE A 96 -0.65 -1.94 4.20
N VAL A 97 0.38 -1.91 3.36
CA VAL A 97 0.19 -1.85 1.91
C VAL A 97 1.35 -2.50 1.17
N GLY A 98 1.02 -3.32 0.18
CA GLY A 98 1.98 -4.00 -0.67
C GLY A 98 2.08 -3.39 -2.07
N THR A 99 3.21 -3.60 -2.73
CA THR A 99 3.42 -3.31 -4.16
C THR A 99 2.44 -4.05 -5.08
N GLY A 100 1.92 -5.19 -4.63
CA GLY A 100 1.10 -6.13 -5.37
C GLY A 100 1.82 -6.77 -6.56
N GLY A 101 1.08 -7.62 -7.26
CA GLY A 101 1.55 -8.25 -8.49
C GLY A 101 2.59 -9.34 -8.27
N ASP A 102 2.68 -9.93 -7.08
CA ASP A 102 3.47 -11.13 -6.78
C ASP A 102 3.07 -12.36 -7.62
N GLY A 103 1.82 -12.40 -8.09
CA GLY A 103 1.28 -13.48 -8.92
C GLY A 103 0.68 -14.65 -8.13
N HIS A 104 0.65 -14.57 -6.80
CA HIS A 104 0.13 -15.64 -5.94
C HIS A 104 -1.39 -15.58 -5.74
N ASN A 105 -2.02 -14.44 -6.02
CA ASN A 105 -3.45 -14.22 -5.84
C ASN A 105 -3.90 -14.65 -4.43
N THR A 106 -3.24 -14.12 -3.40
CA THR A 106 -3.56 -14.35 -1.99
C THR A 106 -4.79 -13.56 -1.55
N PHE A 107 -5.40 -14.01 -0.45
CA PHE A 107 -6.49 -13.30 0.23
C PHE A 107 -6.06 -11.86 0.55
N ASN A 108 -7.02 -10.91 0.57
CA ASN A 108 -6.75 -9.48 0.76
C ASN A 108 -6.32 -9.11 2.19
N VAL A 109 -5.24 -9.71 2.68
CA VAL A 109 -4.81 -9.67 4.08
C VAL A 109 -4.45 -8.27 4.52
N SER A 110 -3.84 -7.44 3.67
CA SER A 110 -3.45 -6.07 4.05
C SER A 110 -4.67 -5.20 4.37
N THR A 111 -5.77 -5.32 3.61
CA THR A 111 -7.03 -4.63 3.90
C THR A 111 -7.66 -5.16 5.18
N SER A 112 -7.77 -6.47 5.31
CA SER A 112 -8.35 -7.14 6.48
C SER A 112 -7.58 -6.79 7.75
N SER A 113 -6.25 -6.81 7.68
CA SER A 113 -5.36 -6.48 8.81
C SER A 113 -5.49 -5.02 9.23
N CYS A 114 -5.69 -4.11 8.28
CA CYS A 114 -5.96 -2.71 8.57
C CYS A 114 -7.31 -2.49 9.26
N ILE A 115 -8.35 -3.24 8.90
CA ILE A 115 -9.65 -3.20 9.59
C ILE A 115 -9.48 -3.71 11.03
N VAL A 116 -8.81 -4.85 11.21
CA VAL A 116 -8.54 -5.41 12.54
C VAL A 116 -7.69 -4.47 13.39
N ALA A 117 -6.65 -3.85 12.82
CA ALA A 117 -5.84 -2.86 13.50
C ALA A 117 -6.64 -1.61 13.92
N GLY A 118 -7.65 -1.21 13.14
CA GLY A 118 -8.56 -0.11 13.48
C GLY A 118 -9.43 -0.37 14.71
N GLY A 119 -9.59 -1.62 15.16
CA GLY A 119 -10.25 -1.94 16.42
C GLY A 119 -9.31 -1.94 17.64
N ILE A 120 -8.00 -1.74 17.45
CA ILE A 120 -7.02 -1.73 18.54
C ILE A 120 -6.92 -0.32 19.16
N PRO A 121 -7.03 -0.17 20.50
CA PRO A 121 -6.89 1.12 21.16
C PRO A 121 -5.57 1.83 20.82
N GLY A 122 -5.68 3.13 20.54
CA GLY A 122 -4.54 4.01 20.22
C GLY A 122 -4.07 3.92 18.76
N LEU A 123 -4.70 3.10 17.91
CA LEU A 123 -4.40 3.03 16.48
C LEU A 123 -5.51 3.66 15.63
N LYS A 124 -5.09 4.49 14.67
CA LYS A 124 -5.93 4.93 13.55
C LYS A 124 -5.29 4.50 12.24
N ILE A 125 -6.05 3.81 11.41
CA ILE A 125 -5.54 3.22 10.17
C ILE A 125 -6.04 4.00 8.97
N CYS A 126 -5.11 4.52 8.19
CA CYS A 126 -5.35 5.21 6.92
C CYS A 126 -4.84 4.30 5.80
N LYS A 127 -5.69 3.38 5.34
CA LYS A 127 -5.30 2.40 4.33
C LYS A 127 -5.27 3.06 2.95
N HIS A 128 -4.09 3.14 2.34
CA HIS A 128 -4.01 3.44 0.91
C HIS A 128 -4.23 2.18 0.07
N GLY A 129 -4.96 2.27 -1.04
CA GLY A 129 -5.12 1.15 -1.95
C GLY A 129 -5.64 1.51 -3.33
N SER A 130 -5.78 0.49 -4.17
CA SER A 130 -6.34 0.58 -5.51
C SER A 130 -7.36 -0.51 -5.76
N LYS A 131 -8.11 -0.42 -6.87
CA LYS A 131 -8.82 -1.58 -7.42
C LYS A 131 -7.81 -2.62 -7.94
N ALA A 132 -8.22 -3.88 -8.06
CA ALA A 132 -7.34 -4.93 -8.57
C ALA A 132 -6.80 -4.60 -9.97
N ASN A 133 -5.51 -4.88 -10.19
CA ASN A 133 -4.90 -4.88 -11.52
C ASN A 133 -4.65 -6.31 -12.05
N THR A 134 -4.35 -7.27 -11.15
CA THR A 134 -3.95 -8.64 -11.52
C THR A 134 -4.58 -9.74 -10.64
N SER A 135 -5.11 -9.41 -9.46
CA SER A 135 -5.77 -10.37 -8.56
C SER A 135 -7.27 -10.52 -8.86
N SER A 136 -7.89 -11.59 -8.37
CA SER A 136 -9.34 -11.81 -8.45
C SER A 136 -10.15 -10.87 -7.54
N SER A 137 -9.49 -10.23 -6.56
CA SER A 137 -10.07 -9.24 -5.66
C SER A 137 -8.99 -8.26 -5.20
N GLY A 138 -9.23 -6.96 -5.34
CA GLY A 138 -8.37 -5.88 -4.82
C GLY A 138 -8.92 -5.29 -3.52
N SER A 139 -8.14 -4.40 -2.88
CA SER A 139 -8.57 -3.75 -1.64
C SER A 139 -9.86 -2.96 -1.81
N GLY A 140 -10.01 -2.24 -2.93
CA GLY A 140 -11.23 -1.50 -3.23
C GLY A 140 -12.43 -2.39 -3.56
N ASP A 141 -12.19 -3.58 -4.12
CA ASP A 141 -13.25 -4.47 -4.57
C ASP A 141 -13.92 -5.15 -3.36
N ILE A 142 -13.14 -5.73 -2.44
CA ILE A 142 -13.69 -6.30 -1.20
C ILE A 142 -14.41 -5.25 -0.35
N LEU A 143 -13.88 -4.03 -0.25
CA LEU A 143 -14.52 -2.95 0.49
C LEU A 143 -15.84 -2.50 -0.14
N THR A 144 -15.93 -2.49 -1.47
CA THR A 144 -17.17 -2.19 -2.19
C THR A 144 -18.25 -3.22 -1.89
N GLU A 145 -17.90 -4.52 -1.87
CA GLU A 145 -18.83 -5.61 -1.52
C GLU A 145 -19.32 -5.50 -0.06
N LEU A 146 -18.51 -4.92 0.82
CA LEU A 146 -18.87 -4.65 2.22
C LEU A 146 -19.69 -3.35 2.40
N GLY A 147 -19.96 -2.61 1.32
CA GLY A 147 -20.74 -1.37 1.35
C GLY A 147 -19.93 -0.09 1.56
N TYR A 148 -18.60 -0.15 1.50
CA TYR A 148 -17.74 1.02 1.63
C TYR A 148 -17.66 1.81 0.31
N ASP A 149 -18.24 3.00 0.28
CA ASP A 149 -18.16 3.91 -0.88
C ASP A 149 -16.90 4.78 -0.85
N GLY A 150 -15.80 4.23 -1.36
CA GLY A 150 -14.52 4.95 -1.42
C GLY A 150 -14.51 6.19 -2.34
N SER A 151 -15.54 6.41 -3.16
CA SER A 151 -15.63 7.61 -4.02
C SER A 151 -15.92 8.88 -3.22
N LYS A 152 -16.52 8.73 -2.03
CA LYS A 152 -16.80 9.84 -1.09
C LYS A 152 -15.59 10.26 -0.27
N VAL A 153 -14.49 9.49 -0.32
CA VAL A 153 -13.23 9.81 0.36
C VAL A 153 -12.40 10.65 -0.59
N VAL A 154 -12.51 11.97 -0.44
CA VAL A 154 -11.84 13.00 -1.25
C VAL A 154 -11.10 13.95 -0.31
N PRO A 155 -10.13 14.75 -0.79
CA PRO A 155 -9.34 15.62 0.06
C PRO A 155 -10.18 16.46 1.05
N GLU A 156 -11.34 16.92 0.61
CA GLU A 156 -12.25 17.77 1.39
C GLU A 156 -12.97 17.01 2.51
N THR A 157 -13.23 15.71 2.36
CA THR A 157 -13.96 14.90 3.34
C THR A 157 -13.05 14.19 4.33
N VAL A 158 -11.77 14.01 3.98
CA VAL A 158 -10.76 13.32 4.79
C VAL A 158 -10.66 13.86 6.23
N PRO A 159 -10.58 15.19 6.50
CA PRO A 159 -10.43 15.67 7.87
C PRO A 159 -11.58 15.23 8.80
N GLY A 160 -12.82 15.31 8.30
CA GLY A 160 -14.00 14.89 9.06
C GLY A 160 -14.09 13.37 9.25
N LEU A 161 -13.74 12.61 8.20
CA LEU A 161 -13.71 11.14 8.26
C LEU A 161 -12.62 10.63 9.21
N LEU A 162 -11.43 11.22 9.18
CA LEU A 162 -10.31 10.82 10.04
C LEU A 162 -10.58 11.09 11.52
N ALA A 163 -11.27 12.19 11.83
CA ALA A 163 -11.66 12.51 13.21
C ALA A 163 -12.63 11.49 13.79
N LYS A 164 -13.61 11.04 13.00
CA LYS A 164 -14.69 10.14 13.45
C LYS A 164 -14.32 8.66 13.46
N ASN A 165 -13.34 8.25 12.64
CA ASN A 165 -13.08 6.85 12.37
C ASN A 165 -11.68 6.42 12.82
N THR A 166 -11.58 5.15 13.23
CA THR A 166 -10.30 4.48 13.48
C THR A 166 -9.80 3.68 12.28
N PHE A 167 -10.64 3.49 11.26
CA PHE A 167 -10.27 2.91 9.97
C PHE A 167 -10.83 3.79 8.85
N MET A 168 -9.99 4.15 7.89
CA MET A 168 -10.37 4.87 6.68
C MET A 168 -9.60 4.29 5.49
N TYR A 169 -10.30 4.08 4.37
CA TYR A 169 -9.71 3.62 3.13
C TYR A 169 -9.66 4.74 2.10
N ILE A 170 -8.47 4.97 1.54
CA ILE A 170 -8.23 5.96 0.50
C ILE A 170 -8.01 5.22 -0.82
N LEU A 171 -8.92 5.45 -1.77
CA LEU A 171 -8.73 5.00 -3.14
C LEU A 171 -7.69 5.90 -3.82
N GLY A 172 -6.45 5.44 -3.89
CA GLY A 172 -5.30 6.19 -4.39
C GLY A 172 -5.53 6.95 -5.70
N PRO A 173 -6.06 6.31 -6.76
CA PRO A 173 -6.33 6.98 -8.02
C PRO A 173 -7.17 8.27 -7.92
N SER A 174 -8.08 8.37 -6.94
CA SER A 174 -8.91 9.57 -6.73
C SER A 174 -8.09 10.80 -6.29
N PHE A 175 -6.89 10.59 -5.74
CA PHE A 175 -5.99 11.65 -5.27
C PHE A 175 -4.88 11.95 -6.29
N HIS A 176 -4.83 11.22 -7.40
CA HIS A 176 -3.80 11.35 -8.43
C HIS A 176 -4.45 11.57 -9.81
N PRO A 177 -5.10 12.72 -10.06
CA PRO A 177 -5.80 12.97 -11.32
C PRO A 177 -4.87 12.90 -12.54
N GLY A 178 -3.59 13.28 -12.38
CA GLY A 178 -2.58 13.15 -13.44
C GLY A 178 -2.24 11.69 -13.81
N MET A 179 -2.68 10.72 -13.01
CA MET A 179 -2.47 9.28 -13.22
C MET A 179 -3.74 8.55 -13.66
N ALA A 180 -4.83 9.26 -14.00
CA ALA A 180 -6.12 8.65 -14.30
C ALA A 180 -6.08 7.63 -15.45
N CYS A 181 -5.22 7.85 -16.45
CA CYS A 181 -5.05 6.93 -17.59
C CYS A 181 -4.10 5.76 -17.33
N LEU A 182 -3.39 5.72 -16.19
CA LEU A 182 -2.41 4.67 -15.89
C LEU A 182 -3.01 3.25 -15.89
N PRO A 183 -4.23 2.99 -15.36
CA PRO A 183 -4.82 1.65 -15.42
C PRO A 183 -5.05 1.16 -16.85
N GLU A 184 -5.51 2.03 -17.75
CA GLU A 184 -5.70 1.71 -19.17
C GLU A 184 -4.35 1.42 -19.84
N LEU A 185 -3.34 2.26 -19.60
CA LEU A 185 -1.99 2.05 -20.08
C LEU A 185 -1.43 0.68 -19.66
N LYS A 186 -1.57 0.32 -18.38
CA LYS A 186 -1.11 -0.97 -17.85
C LYS A 186 -1.81 -2.16 -18.53
N LYS A 187 -3.12 -2.06 -18.79
CA LYS A 187 -3.90 -3.09 -19.51
C LYS A 187 -3.41 -3.33 -20.93
N ILE A 188 -2.98 -2.27 -21.61
CA ILE A 188 -2.45 -2.32 -22.98
C ILE A 188 -1.01 -2.85 -22.98
N MET A 189 -0.15 -2.26 -22.15
CA MET A 189 1.28 -2.56 -22.12
C MET A 189 1.60 -3.98 -21.63
N LYS A 190 0.86 -4.50 -20.64
CA LYS A 190 1.03 -5.84 -20.05
C LYS A 190 2.47 -6.17 -19.58
N ILE A 191 3.27 -5.14 -19.29
CA ILE A 191 4.60 -5.26 -18.68
C ILE A 191 4.63 -4.49 -17.36
N ARG A 192 5.50 -4.93 -16.44
CA ARG A 192 5.77 -4.18 -15.21
C ARG A 192 6.54 -2.91 -15.55
N THR A 193 6.25 -1.85 -14.81
CA THR A 193 6.92 -0.54 -14.92
C THR A 193 7.23 -0.03 -13.51
N ILE A 194 7.89 1.13 -13.42
CA ILE A 194 8.10 1.83 -12.14
C ILE A 194 6.79 2.07 -11.36
N PHE A 195 5.66 2.23 -12.06
CA PHE A 195 4.35 2.41 -11.43
C PHE A 195 3.76 1.15 -10.79
N ASN A 196 4.42 0.00 -10.90
CA ASN A 196 4.06 -1.20 -10.14
C ASN A 196 4.67 -1.20 -8.74
N ILE A 197 5.73 -0.44 -8.50
CA ILE A 197 6.44 -0.48 -7.22
C ILE A 197 6.27 0.80 -6.40
N VAL A 198 6.09 1.97 -7.03
CA VAL A 198 6.06 3.25 -6.29
C VAL A 198 4.76 3.52 -5.53
N GLY A 199 3.66 2.81 -5.82
CA GLY A 199 2.33 3.08 -5.24
C GLY A 199 2.32 3.14 -3.71
N PRO A 200 2.86 2.15 -2.98
CA PRO A 200 2.87 2.16 -1.52
C PRO A 200 3.81 3.22 -0.90
N LEU A 201 4.77 3.76 -1.67
CA LEU A 201 5.62 4.88 -1.22
C LEU A 201 4.88 6.22 -1.23
N PHE A 202 3.71 6.28 -1.88
CA PHE A 202 2.97 7.52 -2.09
C PHE A 202 1.65 7.53 -1.34
N HIS A 203 1.71 7.87 -0.04
CA HIS A 203 0.52 8.07 0.77
C HIS A 203 0.02 9.51 0.62
N ASN A 204 -1.30 9.70 0.51
CA ASN A 204 -1.95 11.00 0.26
C ASN A 204 -2.08 11.90 1.50
N LEU A 205 -1.88 11.34 2.70
CA LEU A 205 -1.85 12.10 3.94
C LEU A 205 -0.39 12.36 4.34
N GLU A 206 -0.06 13.64 4.52
CA GLU A 206 1.30 14.09 4.85
C GLU A 206 1.55 14.13 6.37
N ILE A 207 1.29 13.02 7.05
CA ILE A 207 1.45 12.90 8.51
C ILE A 207 2.42 11.76 8.87
N PRO A 208 3.10 11.83 10.03
CA PRO A 208 3.89 10.71 10.54
C PRO A 208 3.02 9.47 10.75
N MET A 209 3.50 8.30 10.30
CA MET A 209 2.78 7.03 10.40
C MET A 209 3.73 5.88 10.73
N CYS A 210 3.15 4.79 11.23
CA CYS A 210 3.75 3.47 11.15
C CYS A 210 3.30 2.79 9.85
N LYS A 211 4.23 2.30 9.03
CA LYS A 211 3.87 1.65 7.76
C LYS A 211 4.49 0.28 7.64
N VAL A 212 3.67 -0.71 7.32
CA VAL A 212 4.12 -2.04 6.89
C VAL A 212 4.01 -2.06 5.36
N LEU A 213 5.15 -2.04 4.68
CA LEU A 213 5.28 -1.93 3.24
C LEU A 213 5.72 -3.26 2.64
N GLY A 214 4.83 -3.89 1.90
CA GLY A 214 5.08 -5.13 1.19
C GLY A 214 5.88 -4.96 -0.09
N VAL A 215 6.89 -5.81 -0.32
CA VAL A 215 7.63 -5.89 -1.59
C VAL A 215 7.70 -7.34 -2.07
N TYR A 216 7.27 -7.60 -3.30
CA TYR A 216 7.21 -8.95 -3.89
C TYR A 216 8.58 -9.65 -4.07
N SER A 217 9.70 -8.94 -3.88
CA SER A 217 11.03 -9.52 -4.05
C SER A 217 12.07 -8.91 -3.12
N LYS A 218 12.74 -9.81 -2.38
CA LYS A 218 13.91 -9.52 -1.54
C LYS A 218 15.03 -8.79 -2.27
N HIS A 219 15.21 -9.04 -3.57
CA HIS A 219 16.24 -8.39 -4.38
C HIS A 219 16.02 -6.88 -4.53
N VAL A 220 14.76 -6.42 -4.45
CA VAL A 220 14.39 -5.01 -4.57
C VAL A 220 14.14 -4.36 -3.20
N ALA A 221 13.77 -5.15 -2.20
CA ALA A 221 13.38 -4.67 -0.87
C ALA A 221 14.43 -3.75 -0.20
N GLY A 222 15.73 -4.00 -0.39
CA GLY A 222 16.78 -3.15 0.18
C GLY A 222 16.85 -1.73 -0.41
N GLU A 223 16.72 -1.59 -1.74
CA GLU A 223 16.62 -0.30 -2.42
C GLU A 223 15.28 0.39 -2.08
N TYR A 224 14.22 -0.41 -2.00
CA TYR A 224 12.89 0.07 -1.64
C TYR A 224 12.86 0.63 -0.21
N ALA A 225 13.49 -0.04 0.75
CA ALA A 225 13.63 0.43 2.12
C ALA A 225 14.44 1.74 2.19
N ARG A 226 15.49 1.87 1.37
CA ARG A 226 16.21 3.15 1.22
C ARG A 226 15.33 4.26 0.67
N ALA A 227 14.60 4.02 -0.41
CA ALA A 227 13.65 5.01 -0.96
C ALA A 227 12.59 5.42 0.07
N ALA A 228 12.00 4.45 0.76
CA ALA A 228 11.00 4.68 1.79
C ALA A 228 11.55 5.51 2.96
N SER A 229 12.78 5.25 3.40
CA SER A 229 13.44 6.02 4.46
C SER A 229 13.67 7.50 4.10
N ILE A 230 13.82 7.81 2.81
CA ILE A 230 13.96 9.18 2.31
C ILE A 230 12.58 9.85 2.23
N LEU A 231 11.62 9.17 1.58
CA LEU A 231 10.29 9.72 1.29
C LEU A 231 9.38 9.84 2.52
N CYS A 232 9.61 8.99 3.51
CA CYS A 232 8.85 8.87 4.75
C CYS A 232 9.79 8.98 5.96
N SER A 233 10.73 9.93 5.93
CA SER A 233 11.81 10.05 6.94
C SER A 233 11.34 10.16 8.39
N ASN A 234 10.12 10.65 8.61
CA ASN A 234 9.51 10.84 9.92
C ASN A 234 8.55 9.70 10.30
N CYS A 235 8.46 8.65 9.48
CA CYS A 235 7.63 7.47 9.72
C CYS A 235 8.48 6.32 10.28
N ARG A 236 7.87 5.43 11.06
CA ARG A 236 8.44 4.12 11.38
C ARG A 236 8.01 3.13 10.31
N LEU A 237 8.95 2.36 9.77
CA LEU A 237 8.65 1.51 8.61
C LEU A 237 9.13 0.09 8.86
N PHE A 238 8.27 -0.88 8.56
CA PHE A 238 8.70 -2.23 8.22
C PHE A 238 8.52 -2.41 6.72
N ILE A 239 9.61 -2.72 6.01
CA ILE A 239 9.51 -3.25 4.65
C ILE A 239 9.58 -4.76 4.78
N VAL A 240 8.61 -5.49 4.21
CA VAL A 240 8.52 -6.94 4.32
C VAL A 240 8.60 -7.60 2.95
N SER A 241 9.26 -8.75 2.87
CA SER A 241 9.31 -9.57 1.66
C SER A 241 9.49 -11.04 2.05
N ALA A 242 8.49 -11.85 1.72
CA ALA A 242 8.51 -13.28 1.99
C ALA A 242 9.45 -14.03 1.03
N ASP A 243 10.13 -15.06 1.53
CA ASP A 243 10.99 -15.91 0.70
C ASP A 243 10.17 -16.68 -0.36
N ILE A 244 8.89 -16.91 -0.12
CA ILE A 244 7.95 -17.53 -1.08
C ILE A 244 7.50 -16.56 -2.19
N GLY A 245 7.97 -15.30 -2.19
CA GLY A 245 7.73 -14.35 -3.27
C GLY A 245 6.47 -13.48 -3.14
N ILE A 246 5.79 -13.52 -1.99
CA ILE A 246 4.66 -12.62 -1.70
C ILE A 246 5.12 -11.34 -1.01
N ASP A 247 4.28 -10.31 -1.08
CA ASP A 247 4.55 -9.01 -0.49
C ASP A 247 3.89 -8.79 0.87
N GLU A 248 3.54 -9.87 1.57
CA GLU A 248 3.03 -9.85 2.94
C GLU A 248 3.91 -10.68 3.90
N VAL A 249 3.57 -10.66 5.20
CA VAL A 249 4.18 -11.62 6.14
C VAL A 249 3.62 -13.00 5.86
N SER A 250 4.50 -13.92 5.46
CA SER A 250 4.14 -15.26 5.00
C SER A 250 3.50 -16.13 6.07
N THR A 251 2.49 -16.91 5.69
CA THR A 251 2.02 -18.09 6.44
C THR A 251 2.92 -19.31 6.27
N GLU A 252 3.81 -19.28 5.29
CA GLU A 252 4.70 -20.38 4.93
C GLU A 252 6.16 -19.90 4.92
N GLY A 253 6.99 -20.42 5.81
CA GLY A 253 8.40 -20.09 5.88
C GLY A 253 8.71 -18.63 6.26
N LYS A 254 9.83 -18.13 5.75
CA LYS A 254 10.47 -16.91 6.28
C LYS A 254 10.04 -15.64 5.58
N THR A 255 9.95 -14.56 6.36
CA THR A 255 9.78 -13.18 5.89
C THR A 255 10.96 -12.32 6.30
N ASN A 256 11.55 -11.64 5.33
CA ASN A 256 12.64 -10.69 5.56
C ASN A 256 12.06 -9.32 5.89
N VAL A 257 12.61 -8.65 6.91
CA VAL A 257 12.13 -7.35 7.37
C VAL A 257 13.28 -6.33 7.38
N TRP A 258 13.03 -5.16 6.79
CA TRP A 258 13.87 -3.98 6.94
C TRP A 258 13.13 -2.95 7.80
N HIS A 259 13.61 -2.73 9.01
CA HIS A 259 13.05 -1.80 9.97
C HIS A 259 13.78 -0.46 9.92
N TYR A 260 13.09 0.58 9.46
CA TYR A 260 13.61 1.94 9.49
C TYR A 260 13.23 2.63 10.81
N HIS A 261 14.26 3.07 11.53
CA HIS A 261 14.16 3.85 12.76
C HIS A 261 14.31 5.34 12.43
N PRO A 262 13.25 6.17 12.49
CA PRO A 262 13.32 7.57 12.09
C PRO A 262 14.25 8.40 13.00
N ASP A 263 14.29 8.10 14.30
CA ASP A 263 15.10 8.84 15.29
C ASP A 263 16.61 8.68 15.04
N ARG A 264 17.02 7.49 14.58
CA ARG A 264 18.43 7.14 14.30
C ARG A 264 18.79 7.24 12.82
N LYS A 265 17.79 7.34 11.94
CA LYS A 265 17.92 7.28 10.48
C LYS A 265 18.69 6.04 10.00
N THR A 266 18.44 4.90 10.65
CA THR A 266 19.08 3.61 10.35
C THR A 266 18.08 2.57 9.93
N ILE A 267 18.49 1.68 9.02
CA ILE A 267 17.73 0.50 8.62
C ILE A 267 18.37 -0.72 9.28
N GLU A 268 17.60 -1.41 10.12
CA GLU A 268 17.96 -2.68 10.72
C GLU A 268 17.28 -3.82 9.95
N THR A 269 17.95 -4.96 9.79
CA THR A 269 17.38 -6.12 9.09
C THR A 269 17.27 -7.33 10.01
N PHE A 270 16.15 -8.04 9.92
CA PHE A 270 15.94 -9.31 10.60
C PHE A 270 14.99 -10.20 9.79
N VAL A 271 14.81 -11.44 10.24
CA VAL A 271 13.91 -12.43 9.63
C VAL A 271 12.92 -12.87 10.69
N ILE A 272 11.69 -13.14 10.25
CA ILE A 272 10.61 -13.69 11.06
C ILE A 272 9.98 -14.89 10.35
N GLU A 273 9.36 -15.77 11.12
CA GLU A 273 8.59 -16.93 10.65
C GLU A 273 7.31 -17.10 11.49
N PRO A 274 6.30 -17.88 11.05
CA PRO A 274 5.04 -18.02 11.78
C PRO A 274 5.19 -18.41 13.27
N ALA A 275 6.22 -19.20 13.60
CA ALA A 275 6.51 -19.61 14.97
C ALA A 275 6.85 -18.43 15.91
N ASP A 276 7.43 -17.34 15.39
CA ASP A 276 7.72 -16.12 16.17
C ASP A 276 6.43 -15.46 16.68
N PHE A 277 5.34 -15.60 15.93
CA PHE A 277 3.99 -15.14 16.27
C PHE A 277 3.24 -16.11 17.19
N GLY A 278 3.81 -17.29 17.46
CA GLY A 278 3.12 -18.37 18.18
C GLY A 278 2.01 -19.03 17.37
N LEU A 279 2.08 -18.96 16.05
CA LEU A 279 1.13 -19.56 15.12
C LEU A 279 1.80 -20.70 14.35
N GLN A 280 0.98 -21.58 13.77
CA GLN A 280 1.47 -22.65 12.91
C GLN A 280 1.72 -22.14 11.49
N GLU A 281 2.55 -22.87 10.73
CA GLU A 281 2.65 -22.65 9.30
C GLU A 281 1.40 -23.16 8.59
N HIS A 282 0.99 -22.47 7.52
CA HIS A 282 -0.07 -22.88 6.61
C HIS A 282 0.44 -22.79 5.17
N ASP A 283 0.06 -23.75 4.34
CA ASP A 283 0.44 -23.77 2.93
C ASP A 283 -0.15 -22.53 2.23
N ILE A 284 0.64 -21.88 1.36
CA ILE A 284 0.19 -20.68 0.65
C ILE A 284 -1.13 -20.89 -0.13
N ASN A 285 -1.42 -22.13 -0.55
CA ASN A 285 -2.64 -22.49 -1.25
C ASN A 285 -3.90 -22.42 -0.35
N GLU A 286 -3.74 -22.42 0.98
CA GLU A 286 -4.85 -22.31 1.94
C GLU A 286 -5.32 -20.85 2.11
N VAL A 287 -4.50 -19.87 1.73
CA VAL A 287 -4.82 -18.44 1.83
C VAL A 287 -5.08 -17.79 0.47
N VAL A 288 -5.50 -18.57 -0.53
CA VAL A 288 -5.78 -18.07 -1.88
C VAL A 288 -7.04 -17.19 -1.92
N SER A 289 -6.96 -16.12 -2.69
CA SER A 289 -8.06 -15.21 -2.98
C SER A 289 -9.13 -15.88 -3.83
N ASN A 290 -10.39 -15.65 -3.47
CA ASN A 290 -11.55 -16.03 -4.28
C ASN A 290 -12.12 -14.79 -5.00
N SER A 291 -13.42 -14.78 -5.31
CA SER A 291 -14.11 -13.57 -5.79
C SER A 291 -14.18 -12.51 -4.68
N SER A 292 -14.30 -11.24 -5.08
CA SER A 292 -14.54 -10.11 -4.16
C SER A 292 -15.63 -10.41 -3.14
N LYS A 293 -16.77 -10.92 -3.61
CA LYS A 293 -17.91 -11.31 -2.77
C LYS A 293 -17.56 -12.41 -1.75
N LYS A 294 -16.91 -13.49 -2.18
CA LYS A 294 -16.55 -14.60 -1.28
C LYS A 294 -15.47 -14.19 -0.26
N ASN A 295 -14.54 -13.33 -0.67
CA ASN A 295 -13.55 -12.76 0.24
C ASN A 295 -14.23 -11.83 1.28
N ALA A 296 -15.21 -11.02 0.87
CA ALA A 296 -15.99 -10.17 1.77
C ALA A 296 -16.81 -11.00 2.77
N GLU A 297 -17.47 -12.08 2.32
CA GLU A 297 -18.18 -13.03 3.19
C GLU A 297 -17.23 -13.67 4.20
N THR A 298 -16.04 -14.10 3.75
CA THR A 298 -15.01 -14.68 4.63
C THR A 298 -14.55 -13.67 5.68
N LEU A 299 -14.25 -12.44 5.26
CA LEU A 299 -13.85 -11.37 6.16
C LEU A 299 -14.95 -11.03 7.19
N LEU A 300 -16.21 -10.98 6.78
CA LEU A 300 -17.32 -10.74 7.72
C LEU A 300 -17.41 -11.84 8.78
N ARG A 301 -17.32 -13.12 8.40
CA ARG A 301 -17.31 -14.23 9.36
C ARG A 301 -16.17 -14.11 10.37
N ILE A 302 -14.98 -13.73 9.90
CA ILE A 302 -13.82 -13.48 10.76
C ILE A 302 -14.11 -12.32 11.73
N LEU A 303 -14.56 -11.17 11.22
CA LEU A 303 -14.85 -9.98 12.03
C LEU A 303 -16.01 -10.18 13.01
N SER A 304 -16.94 -11.08 12.69
CA SER A 304 -18.05 -11.50 13.55
C SER A 304 -17.65 -12.52 14.63
N GLY A 305 -16.39 -12.97 14.65
CA GLY A 305 -15.90 -13.94 15.62
C GLY A 305 -16.33 -15.38 15.36
N GLU A 306 -16.70 -15.72 14.12
CA GLU A 306 -17.11 -17.09 13.74
C GLU A 306 -15.93 -17.98 13.34
N VAL A 307 -14.73 -17.41 13.28
CA VAL A 307 -13.48 -18.09 12.88
C VAL A 307 -12.48 -17.92 14.02
N GLU A 308 -11.69 -18.96 14.27
CA GLU A 308 -10.76 -19.06 15.38
C GLU A 308 -9.33 -19.31 14.89
N LYS A 309 -8.37 -19.15 15.80
CA LYS A 309 -6.96 -19.48 15.55
C LYS A 309 -6.80 -20.90 15.00
N GLY A 310 -5.86 -21.05 14.08
CA GLY A 310 -5.61 -22.31 13.37
C GLY A 310 -6.34 -22.42 12.03
N ASP A 311 -7.22 -21.47 11.67
CA ASP A 311 -7.64 -21.24 10.29
C ASP A 311 -6.57 -20.42 9.54
N ALA A 312 -6.22 -20.83 8.33
CA ALA A 312 -5.10 -20.24 7.58
C ALA A 312 -5.31 -18.74 7.28
N VAL A 313 -6.51 -18.33 6.87
CA VAL A 313 -6.81 -16.92 6.56
C VAL A 313 -6.87 -16.09 7.84
N TYR A 314 -7.42 -16.65 8.91
CA TYR A 314 -7.46 -16.00 10.22
C TYR A 314 -6.03 -15.72 10.74
N ASP A 315 -5.18 -16.75 10.79
CA ASP A 315 -3.81 -16.63 11.26
C ASP A 315 -2.98 -15.67 10.37
N PHE A 316 -3.21 -15.67 9.06
CA PHE A 316 -2.58 -14.73 8.12
C PHE A 316 -2.90 -13.26 8.46
N ILE A 317 -4.17 -12.97 8.80
CA ILE A 317 -4.60 -11.65 9.26
C ILE A 317 -3.94 -11.29 10.59
N LEU A 318 -3.93 -12.21 11.56
CA LEU A 318 -3.33 -11.96 12.88
C LEU A 318 -1.85 -11.59 12.77
N MET A 319 -1.06 -12.31 11.96
CA MET A 319 0.37 -12.01 11.79
C MET A 319 0.60 -10.63 11.17
N ASN A 320 -0.11 -10.30 10.10
CA ASN A 320 0.06 -9.02 9.42
C ASN A 320 -0.44 -7.84 10.28
N THR A 321 -1.51 -8.02 11.07
CA THR A 321 -1.93 -7.04 12.09
C THR A 321 -0.90 -6.91 13.22
N ALA A 322 -0.30 -8.02 13.66
CA ALA A 322 0.71 -8.01 14.71
C ALA A 322 1.94 -7.16 14.32
N MET A 323 2.29 -7.11 13.03
CA MET A 323 3.37 -6.25 12.52
C MET A 323 3.10 -4.76 12.77
N ILE A 324 1.92 -4.26 12.40
CA ILE A 324 1.61 -2.83 12.61
C ILE A 324 1.47 -2.51 14.10
N TYR A 325 0.92 -3.44 14.88
CA TYR A 325 0.83 -3.30 16.33
C TYR A 325 2.21 -3.13 16.96
N CYS A 326 3.14 -4.04 16.67
CA CYS A 326 4.49 -4.02 17.22
C CYS A 326 5.29 -2.80 16.74
N LEU A 327 5.14 -2.42 15.46
CA LEU A 327 5.76 -1.22 14.90
C LEU A 327 5.29 0.06 15.62
N SER A 328 3.99 0.15 15.91
CA SER A 328 3.41 1.30 16.61
C SER A 328 3.95 1.50 18.03
N ARG A 329 4.41 0.42 18.66
CA ARG A 329 4.90 0.38 20.05
C ARG A 329 6.42 0.21 20.15
N ASP A 330 7.12 0.15 19.01
CA ASP A 330 8.56 -0.02 18.90
C ASP A 330 9.12 -1.24 19.66
N HIS A 331 8.48 -2.40 19.48
CA HIS A 331 8.95 -3.67 20.03
C HIS A 331 8.77 -4.83 19.05
N ARG A 332 9.27 -6.02 19.41
CA ARG A 332 9.15 -7.26 18.61
C ARG A 332 8.42 -8.38 19.34
N ASN A 333 7.54 -8.04 20.29
CA ASN A 333 6.67 -9.02 20.92
C ASN A 333 5.50 -9.39 19.99
N TRP A 334 5.78 -10.20 18.96
CA TRP A 334 4.80 -10.55 17.94
C TRP A 334 3.58 -11.29 18.49
N LYS A 335 3.78 -12.11 19.53
CA LYS A 335 2.70 -12.82 20.24
C LYS A 335 1.71 -11.86 20.89
N GLU A 336 2.20 -10.80 21.53
CA GLU A 336 1.34 -9.73 22.05
C GLU A 336 0.59 -9.00 20.94
N GLY A 337 1.23 -8.80 19.77
CA GLY A 337 0.54 -8.28 18.59
C GLY A 337 -0.58 -9.18 18.09
N VAL A 338 -0.37 -10.50 18.11
CA VAL A 338 -1.40 -11.51 17.77
C VAL A 338 -2.55 -11.47 18.77
N GLU A 339 -2.26 -11.40 20.06
CA GLU A 339 -3.26 -11.28 21.13
C GLU A 339 -4.09 -10.00 21.00
N ALA A 340 -3.46 -8.88 20.66
CA ALA A 340 -4.15 -7.62 20.42
C ALA A 340 -5.06 -7.67 19.18
N ALA A 341 -4.59 -8.29 18.09
CA ALA A 341 -5.37 -8.50 16.88
C ALA A 341 -6.59 -9.41 17.16
N GLU A 342 -6.39 -10.52 17.87
CA GLU A 342 -7.45 -11.44 18.26
C GLU A 342 -8.46 -10.76 19.19
N THR A 343 -8.01 -9.96 20.16
CA THR A 343 -8.89 -9.18 21.04
C THR A 343 -9.73 -8.18 20.25
N SER A 344 -9.15 -7.51 19.26
CA SER A 344 -9.86 -6.59 18.36
C SER A 344 -11.00 -7.28 17.62
N ILE A 345 -10.78 -8.51 17.15
CA ILE A 345 -11.80 -9.34 16.50
C ILE A 345 -12.86 -9.81 17.51
N LYS A 346 -12.45 -10.51 18.57
CA LYS A 346 -13.36 -11.17 19.53
C LYS A 346 -14.22 -10.20 20.34
N SER A 347 -13.73 -8.98 20.58
CA SER A 347 -14.52 -7.93 21.24
C SER A 347 -15.54 -7.26 20.31
N GLY A 348 -15.50 -7.54 19.00
CA GLY A 348 -16.29 -6.86 17.98
C GLY A 348 -15.79 -5.46 17.62
N ALA A 349 -14.65 -5.02 18.18
CA ALA A 349 -14.08 -3.69 17.91
C ALA A 349 -13.67 -3.52 16.45
N ALA A 350 -13.09 -4.55 15.83
CA ALA A 350 -12.73 -4.54 14.41
C ALA A 350 -13.97 -4.39 13.50
N LEU A 351 -15.03 -5.15 13.77
CA LEU A 351 -16.29 -5.05 13.02
C LEU A 351 -16.94 -3.67 13.21
N LYS A 352 -16.90 -3.13 14.44
CA LYS A 352 -17.38 -1.78 14.73
C LYS A 352 -16.58 -0.72 13.98
N ALA A 353 -15.25 -0.86 13.87
CA ALA A 353 -14.41 0.06 13.11
C ALA A 353 -14.82 0.09 11.62
N LEU A 354 -15.06 -1.09 11.01
CA LEU A 354 -15.56 -1.19 9.64
C LEU A 354 -16.94 -0.53 9.49
N ASN A 355 -17.89 -0.87 10.36
CA ASN A 355 -19.26 -0.35 10.29
C ASN A 355 -19.30 1.17 10.47
N ASN A 356 -18.53 1.72 11.41
CA ASN A 356 -18.41 3.16 11.60
C ASN A 356 -17.84 3.83 10.34
N ALA A 357 -16.80 3.24 9.74
CA ALA A 357 -16.20 3.76 8.53
C ALA A 357 -17.23 3.82 7.38
N ILE A 358 -18.05 2.78 7.23
CA ILE A 358 -19.15 2.74 6.24
C ILE A 358 -20.22 3.78 6.55
N SER A 359 -20.79 3.76 7.75
CA SER A 359 -21.90 4.66 8.12
C SER A 359 -21.50 6.15 8.07
N SER A 360 -20.25 6.48 8.40
CA SER A 360 -19.76 7.86 8.32
C SER A 360 -19.74 8.42 6.88
N LEU A 361 -19.69 7.56 5.86
CA LEU A 361 -19.79 7.96 4.46
C LEU A 361 -21.24 8.26 4.05
N ASP A 362 -22.22 7.69 4.72
CA ASP A 362 -23.64 7.97 4.45
C ASP A 362 -24.05 9.37 4.95
N GLU A 363 -23.33 9.90 5.95
CA GLU A 363 -23.50 11.26 6.47
C GLU A 363 -22.92 12.33 5.52
N ILE A 364 -22.03 11.94 4.60
CA ILE A 364 -21.48 12.85 3.60
C ILE A 364 -22.58 13.14 2.58
N LYS A 365 -23.08 14.38 2.60
CA LYS A 365 -23.98 14.88 1.57
C LYS A 365 -23.24 14.86 0.24
N THR A 366 -23.72 14.06 -0.70
CA THR A 366 -23.28 14.15 -2.09
C THR A 366 -23.63 15.56 -2.60
N PRO A 367 -22.69 16.28 -3.25
CA PRO A 367 -22.98 17.58 -3.84
C PRO A 367 -24.13 17.53 -4.86
#